data_AF-A0A2T0YMY4-F1
#
_entry.id   AF-A0A2T0YMY4-F1
#
_cell.length_a   1.000
_cell.length_b   1.000
_cell.length_c   1.000
_cell.angle_alpha   90.00
_cell.angle_beta   90.00
_cell.angle_gamma   90.00
#
_symmetry.space_group_name_H-M   'P 1'
#
loop_
_entity.id
_entity.type
_entity.pdbx_description
1 polymer ?
#
loop_
_entity_poly.entity_id
_entity_poly.type
_entity_poly.pdbx_seq_one_letter_code
_entity_poly.pdbx_strand_id
1 'polypeptide(L)'
;MFPISGGTVTPEPHFDALIHAPQRLRICAMLSQASGIEFGEIQERTGLSKSALSKHLSQLTDAGYLSEEPFVFKGRSRLMLALTPAGHEAYLGHKEALQQLLEDQDS
;
A
#
# COMPACT_ATOMS: atom_id res chain seq x y z
N MET A 1 34.87 -12.89 -3.62
CA MET A 1 34.53 -11.91 -4.66
C MET A 1 33.39 -12.49 -5.46
N PHE A 2 32.15 -12.11 -5.13
CA PHE A 2 30.94 -12.50 -5.85
C PHE A 2 30.25 -11.21 -6.30
N PRO A 3 29.90 -11.05 -7.58
CA PRO A 3 29.06 -9.94 -8.00
C PRO A 3 27.61 -10.28 -7.65
N ILE A 4 27.02 -9.56 -6.71
CA ILE A 4 25.56 -9.49 -6.60
C ILE A 4 25.09 -8.43 -7.57
N SER A 5 24.71 -8.85 -8.78
CA SER A 5 23.86 -8.04 -9.64
C SER A 5 22.51 -7.91 -8.95
N GLY A 6 22.34 -6.82 -8.18
CA GLY A 6 21.03 -6.35 -7.77
C GLY A 6 20.29 -5.91 -9.02
N GLY A 7 19.62 -6.84 -9.68
CA GLY A 7 18.59 -6.50 -10.65
C GLY A 7 17.52 -5.73 -9.89
N THR A 8 17.41 -4.43 -10.17
CA THR A 8 16.23 -3.67 -9.80
C THR A 8 15.08 -4.35 -10.53
N VAL A 9 14.27 -5.12 -9.81
CA VAL A 9 12.98 -5.57 -10.32
C VAL A 9 12.14 -4.30 -10.40
N THR A 10 12.20 -3.62 -11.54
CA THR A 10 11.22 -2.59 -11.88
C THR A 10 9.90 -3.33 -12.03
N PRO A 11 8.90 -3.02 -11.19
CA PRO A 11 7.59 -3.64 -11.31
C PRO A 11 7.03 -3.39 -12.71
N GLU A 12 6.28 -4.34 -13.24
CA GLU A 12 5.69 -4.13 -14.56
C GLU A 12 4.56 -3.08 -14.44
N PRO A 13 4.55 -2.02 -15.27
CA PRO A 13 3.50 -1.00 -15.21
C PRO A 13 2.12 -1.63 -15.47
N HIS A 14 1.22 -1.56 -14.49
CA HIS A 14 -0.10 -2.16 -14.59
C HIS A 14 -1.18 -1.36 -13.84
N PHE A 15 -2.34 -1.19 -14.47
CA PHE A 15 -3.51 -0.59 -13.86
C PHE A 15 -4.26 -1.59 -12.98
N ASP A 16 -3.81 -1.73 -11.73
CA ASP A 16 -4.53 -2.49 -10.72
C ASP A 16 -5.87 -1.83 -10.35
N ALA A 17 -6.98 -2.48 -10.68
CA ALA A 17 -8.35 -2.00 -10.43
C ALA A 17 -8.73 -1.94 -8.94
N LEU A 18 -8.07 -2.73 -8.08
CA LEU A 18 -8.18 -2.59 -6.64
C LEU A 18 -7.46 -1.31 -6.22
N ILE A 19 -6.25 -1.05 -6.68
CA ILE A 19 -5.51 0.15 -6.24
C ILE A 19 -6.10 1.45 -6.83
N HIS A 20 -6.75 1.39 -7.99
CA HIS A 20 -7.29 2.54 -8.72
C HIS A 20 -8.29 3.43 -7.93
N ALA A 21 -8.91 2.92 -6.86
CA ALA A 21 -9.76 3.77 -6.02
C ALA A 21 -8.90 4.76 -5.20
N PRO A 22 -9.23 6.08 -5.19
CA PRO A 22 -8.38 7.11 -4.59
C PRO A 22 -7.99 6.83 -3.14
N GLN A 23 -8.90 6.26 -2.35
CA GLN A 23 -8.65 5.96 -0.94
C GLN A 23 -7.70 4.77 -0.75
N ARG A 24 -7.82 3.73 -1.59
CA ARG A 24 -6.93 2.56 -1.52
C ARG A 24 -5.53 2.92 -2.01
N LEU A 25 -5.42 3.74 -3.06
CA LEU A 25 -4.15 4.30 -3.50
C LEU A 25 -3.47 5.13 -2.39
N ARG A 26 -4.23 6.00 -1.70
CA ARG A 26 -3.70 6.78 -0.56
C ARG A 26 -3.22 5.88 0.58
N ILE A 27 -3.98 4.85 0.94
CA ILE A 27 -3.60 3.89 1.98
C ILE A 27 -2.31 3.15 1.58
N CYS A 28 -2.23 2.62 0.35
CA CYS A 28 -1.02 1.95 -0.14
C CYS A 28 0.19 2.90 -0.20
N ALA A 29 0.00 4.14 -0.65
CA ALA A 29 1.06 5.15 -0.69
C ALA A 29 1.59 5.49 0.70
N MET A 30 0.72 5.60 1.70
CA MET A 30 1.12 5.81 3.09
C MET A 30 1.91 4.62 3.62
N LEU A 31 1.41 3.39 3.42
CA LEU A 31 2.05 2.17 3.89
C LEU A 31 3.36 1.86 3.16
N SER A 32 3.53 2.32 1.91
CA SER A 32 4.78 2.11 1.16
C SER A 32 6.00 2.84 1.76
N GLN A 33 5.76 3.86 2.58
CA GLN A 33 6.81 4.70 3.19
C GLN A 33 7.15 4.29 4.63
N ALA A 34 6.44 3.31 5.18
CA ALA A 34 6.59 2.88 6.57
C ALA A 34 6.60 1.36 6.68
N SER A 35 7.38 0.80 7.60
CA SER A 35 7.36 -0.65 7.87
C SER A 35 6.03 -1.13 8.46
N GLY A 36 5.22 -0.22 8.97
CA GLY A 36 3.86 -0.46 9.44
C GLY A 36 3.23 0.80 10.02
N ILE A 37 1.91 0.95 9.89
CA ILE A 37 1.15 2.09 10.41
C ILE A 37 -0.02 1.58 11.24
N GLU A 38 -0.31 2.23 12.37
CA GLU A 38 -1.45 1.89 13.21
C GLU A 38 -2.77 2.22 12.49
N PHE A 39 -3.78 1.35 12.60
CA PHE A 39 -5.14 1.62 12.10
C PHE A 39 -5.66 3.01 12.47
N GLY A 40 -5.46 3.45 13.72
CA GLY A 40 -5.91 4.77 14.19
C GLY A 40 -5.23 5.91 13.44
N GLU A 41 -3.95 5.79 13.15
CA GLU A 41 -3.19 6.79 12.40
C GLU A 41 -3.62 6.82 10.92
N ILE A 42 -3.91 5.66 10.32
CA ILE A 42 -4.48 5.60 8.96
C ILE A 42 -5.83 6.30 8.95
N GLN A 43 -6.67 6.08 9.96
CA GLN A 43 -7.97 6.71 10.10
C GLN A 43 -7.85 8.24 10.20
N GLU A 44 -6.96 8.74 11.03
CA GLU A 44 -6.72 10.18 11.21
C GLU A 44 -6.22 10.85 9.93
N ARG A 45 -5.26 10.24 9.23
CA ARG A 45 -4.66 10.81 8.01
C ARG A 45 -5.59 10.73 6.79
N THR A 46 -6.47 9.73 6.73
CA THR A 46 -7.42 9.55 5.63
C THR A 46 -8.76 10.26 5.88
N GLY A 47 -9.09 10.57 7.13
CA GLY A 47 -10.38 11.14 7.53
C GLY A 47 -11.56 10.18 7.36
N LEU A 48 -11.29 8.89 7.13
CA LEU A 48 -12.33 7.89 6.91
C LEU A 48 -13.00 7.48 8.22
N SER A 49 -14.27 7.09 8.14
CA SER A 49 -14.92 6.40 9.26
C SER A 49 -14.27 5.03 9.47
N LYS A 50 -14.33 4.50 10.69
CA LYS A 50 -13.81 3.17 11.03
C LYS A 50 -14.36 2.08 10.12
N SER A 51 -15.66 2.15 9.78
CA SER A 51 -16.32 1.17 8.89
C SER A 51 -15.86 1.28 7.44
N ALA A 52 -15.69 2.51 6.93
CA ALA A 52 -15.18 2.73 5.58
C ALA A 52 -13.73 2.26 5.44
N LEU A 53 -12.88 2.61 6.41
CA LEU A 53 -11.48 2.18 6.42
C LEU A 53 -11.38 0.66 6.51
N SER A 54 -12.10 0.03 7.45
CA SER A 54 -12.10 -1.43 7.58
C SER A 54 -12.49 -2.13 6.29
N LYS A 55 -13.48 -1.63 5.55
CA LYS A 55 -13.89 -2.20 4.25
C LYS A 55 -12.76 -2.14 3.21
N HIS A 56 -12.05 -1.01 3.13
CA HIS A 56 -10.91 -0.88 2.22
C HIS A 56 -9.75 -1.80 2.59
N LEU A 57 -9.44 -1.89 3.89
CA LEU A 57 -8.39 -2.76 4.39
C LEU A 57 -8.71 -4.22 4.16
N SER A 58 -9.93 -4.68 4.47
CA SER A 58 -10.34 -6.07 4.19
C SER A 58 -10.17 -6.42 2.72
N GLN A 59 -10.56 -5.54 1.79
CA GLN A 59 -10.36 -5.80 0.36
C GLN A 59 -8.88 -5.94 -0.03
N LEU A 60 -7.99 -5.17 0.59
CA LEU A 60 -6.56 -5.23 0.31
C LEU A 60 -5.90 -6.44 0.99
N THR A 61 -6.34 -6.80 2.19
CA THR A 61 -5.90 -7.99 2.93
C THR A 61 -6.36 -9.27 2.22
N ASP A 62 -7.61 -9.32 1.74
CA ASP A 62 -8.17 -10.44 0.96
C ASP A 62 -7.42 -10.66 -0.36
N ALA A 63 -6.90 -9.58 -0.96
CA ALA A 63 -6.04 -9.62 -2.14
C ALA A 63 -4.58 -9.98 -1.82
N GLY A 64 -4.23 -10.12 -0.53
CA GLY A 64 -2.87 -10.42 -0.08
C GLY A 64 -1.91 -9.22 -0.15
N TYR A 65 -2.41 -8.00 -0.34
CA TYR A 65 -1.58 -6.79 -0.43
C TYR A 65 -1.22 -6.21 0.93
N LEU A 66 -2.01 -6.51 1.96
CA LEU A 66 -1.76 -6.06 3.32
C LEU A 66 -1.59 -7.25 4.28
N SER A 67 -0.72 -7.05 5.27
CA SER A 67 -0.66 -7.84 6.48
C SER A 67 -1.19 -7.03 7.67
N GLU A 68 -1.96 -7.68 8.53
CA GLU A 68 -2.49 -7.09 9.76
C GLU A 68 -1.88 -7.81 10.97
N GLU A 69 -1.18 -7.08 11.84
CA GLU A 69 -0.55 -7.63 13.04
C GLU A 69 -1.12 -6.96 14.29
N PRO A 70 -1.81 -7.71 15.18
CA PRO A 70 -2.19 -7.22 16.49
C PRO A 70 -0.96 -7.00 17.36
N PHE A 71 -0.87 -5.84 18.02
CA PHE A 71 0.19 -5.55 18.97
C PHE A 71 -0.37 -4.88 20.22
N VAL A 72 0.29 -5.08 21.36
CA VAL A 72 -0.10 -4.45 22.63
C VAL A 72 0.81 -3.27 22.90
N PHE A 73 0.24 -2.08 22.99
CA PHE A 73 0.96 -0.86 23.36
C PHE A 73 0.28 -0.18 24.54
N LYS A 74 1.03 0.02 25.63
CA LYS A 74 0.54 0.64 26.88
C LYS A 74 -0.76 -0.01 27.40
N GLY A 75 -0.82 -1.35 27.36
CA GLY A 75 -1.96 -2.12 27.86
C GLY A 75 -3.22 -2.08 26.99
N ARG A 76 -3.13 -1.51 25.77
CA ARG A 76 -4.23 -1.52 24.78
C ARG A 76 -3.82 -2.30 23.55
N SER A 77 -4.72 -3.16 23.07
CA SER A 77 -4.56 -3.85 21.79
C SER A 77 -4.73 -2.84 20.65
N ARG A 78 -3.76 -2.80 19.76
CA ARG A 78 -3.72 -2.00 18.54
C ARG A 78 -3.51 -2.92 17.34
N LEU A 79 -3.82 -2.42 16.15
CA LEU A 79 -3.65 -3.14 14.89
C LEU A 79 -2.64 -2.38 14.04
N MET A 80 -1.54 -3.04 13.69
CA MET A 80 -0.52 -2.52 12.80
C MET A 80 -0.72 -3.10 11.42
N LEU A 81 -0.73 -2.25 10.40
CA LEU A 81 -0.88 -2.66 9.01
C LEU A 81 0.40 -2.37 8.25
N ALA A 82 0.79 -3.30 7.38
CA ALA A 82 1.94 -3.15 6.50
C ALA A 82 1.60 -3.69 5.11
N LEU A 83 2.28 -3.18 4.07
CA LEU A 83 2.22 -3.80 2.75
C LEU A 83 3.02 -5.11 2.76
N THR A 84 2.47 -6.11 2.09
CA THR A 84 3.22 -7.32 1.75
C THR A 84 4.16 -7.04 0.57
N PRO A 85 5.12 -7.94 0.26
CA PRO A 85 5.93 -7.83 -0.95
C PRO A 85 5.07 -7.69 -2.23
N ALA A 86 4.00 -8.48 -2.34
CA ALA A 86 3.06 -8.41 -3.46
C ALA A 86 2.30 -7.06 -3.51
N GLY A 87 1.88 -6.54 -2.35
CA GLY A 87 1.25 -5.22 -2.27
C GLY A 87 2.19 -4.08 -2.65
N HIS A 88 3.48 -4.19 -2.29
CA HIS A 88 4.51 -3.24 -2.70
C HIS A 88 4.72 -3.24 -4.21
N GLU A 89 4.85 -4.41 -4.84
CA GLU A 89 4.99 -4.54 -6.29
C GLU A 89 3.76 -3.99 -7.03
N ALA A 90 2.56 -4.35 -6.58
CA ALA A 90 1.32 -3.87 -7.18
C ALA A 90 1.17 -2.34 -7.08
N TYR A 91 1.51 -1.75 -5.92
CA TYR A 91 1.49 -0.30 -5.74
C TYR A 91 2.50 0.42 -6.64
N LEU A 92 3.73 -0.11 -6.73
CA LEU A 92 4.78 0.50 -7.55
C LEU A 92 4.46 0.38 -9.04
N GLY A 93 4.00 -0.78 -9.52
CA GLY A 93 3.57 -0.96 -10.92
C GLY A 93 2.39 -0.04 -11.28
N HIS A 94 1.46 0.19 -10.35
CA HIS A 94 0.38 1.15 -10.55
C HIS A 94 0.89 2.60 -10.59
N LYS A 95 1.84 2.95 -9.73
CA LYS A 95 2.47 4.27 -9.72
C LYS A 95 3.22 4.54 -11.03
N GLU A 96 3.98 3.57 -11.53
CA GLU A 96 4.69 3.68 -12.81
C GLU A 96 3.71 3.81 -13.99
N ALA A 97 2.62 3.05 -14.01
CA ALA A 97 1.58 3.20 -15.03
C ALA A 97 0.93 4.60 -15.02
N LEU A 98 0.72 5.19 -13.84
CA LEU A 98 0.24 6.57 -13.71
C LEU A 98 1.27 7.60 -14.18
N GLN A 99 2.56 7.37 -13.91
CA GLN A 99 3.64 8.25 -14.37
C GLN A 99 3.77 8.22 -15.89
N GLN A 100 3.72 7.04 -16.51
CA GLN A 100 3.74 6.90 -17.98
C GLN A 100 2.57 7.63 -18.64
N LEU A 101 1.37 7.53 -18.06
CA LEU A 101 0.20 8.24 -18.60
C LEU A 101 0.36 9.77 -18.55
N LEU A 102 1.05 10.30 -17.54
CA LEU A 102 1.33 11.73 -17.44
C LEU A 102 2.44 12.16 -18.40
N GLU A 103 3.50 11.35 -18.55
CA GLU A 103 4.61 11.61 -19.48
C GLU A 103 4.15 11.57 -20.95
N ASP A 104 3.22 10.68 -21.30
CA ASP A 104 2.62 10.59 -22.64
C ASP A 104 1.72 11.79 -22.99
N GLN A 105 1.25 12.56 -21.99
CA GLN A 105 0.42 13.75 -22.19
C GLN A 105 1.24 15.03 -22.41
N ASP A 106 2.55 15.00 -22.12
CA ASP A 106 3.47 16.15 -22.23
C ASP A 106 4.26 16.17 -23.57
N SER A 107 3.92 15.30 -24.54
CA SER A 107 4.50 15.27 -25.91
C SER A 107 3.56 15.80 -26.99
#